data_AF-A0C0U9-F1
#
_entry.id   AF-A0C0U9-F1
#
_cell.length_a   1.000
_cell.length_b   1.000
_cell.length_c   1.000
_cell.angle_alpha   90.00
_cell.angle_beta   90.00
_cell.angle_gamma   90.00
#
_symmetry.space_group_name_H-M   'P 1'
#
loop_
_entity.id
_entity.type
_entity.pdbx_description
1 polymer ?
#
loop_
_entity_poly.entity_id
_entity_poly.type
_entity_poly.pdbx_seq_one_letter_code
_entity_poly.pdbx_strand_id
1 'polypeptide(L)'
;MFLGLRRVRFNFGAVLEQYQYLVRQEEIAQDERQVNTIVQFDRVNDQLVQSHQQWLQYSKFLDEFIRRNHTPQQSQVQQPSAKQSSFFSSLFGGSQTVSISQTKLQSTQEDHNRPFVGQIQGLYVFGSPGCGKTYIMDLFYEQCQIPQKKRIHFNEFMLDIQKDLHKCSSKEDPVNKVGTAKAKDIRLLCLDEFQVTDIGDALILKRLFETMISNHMVLVATSNRPPEDLYKGGLQRHLFLPFIPFLKQSCVIHNMDSQVDYRYSYSEAQSERLLTYISPLDESAEQTMKGIFKRISKTDKFYEKEIEVIEGRNFKVKRQANGVALFDYEELCEDVVGASDFIALCRNYHTICLKGVKQISMSNRNAARRFILLIDEMYNHKTKLFCSAERDLMNLFIVKNKGDQYDEEFALERCRSRLKEMQSKEYLETPSYFDQQKQ
;
A
#
# COMPACT_ATOMS: atom_id res chain seq x y z
N MET A 1 -15.48 42.12 25.27
CA MET A 1 -15.74 41.10 26.31
C MET A 1 -16.96 40.34 25.81
N PHE A 2 -16.85 39.28 25.00
CA PHE A 2 -16.44 37.93 25.37
C PHE A 2 -15.80 37.23 24.15
N LEU A 3 -14.53 36.86 24.27
CA LEU A 3 -13.89 35.83 23.46
C LEU A 3 -14.43 34.48 23.94
N GLY A 4 -15.36 33.90 23.18
CA GLY A 4 -15.86 32.56 23.42
C GLY A 4 -14.80 31.53 23.00
N LEU A 5 -14.01 31.07 23.96
CA LEU A 5 -13.23 29.84 23.87
C LEU A 5 -14.18 28.71 23.43
N ARG A 6 -14.06 28.27 22.17
CA ARG A 6 -14.61 26.97 21.73
C ARG A 6 -13.90 25.90 22.56
N ARG A 7 -14.55 25.45 23.64
CA ARG A 7 -14.18 24.19 24.31
C ARG A 7 -14.36 23.09 23.27
N VAL A 8 -13.25 22.53 22.79
CA VAL A 8 -13.24 21.26 22.06
C VAL A 8 -13.81 20.23 23.03
N ARG A 9 -15.07 19.82 22.84
CA ARG A 9 -15.64 18.67 23.55
C ARG A 9 -14.97 17.45 22.94
N PHE A 10 -14.08 16.83 23.71
CA PHE A 10 -13.50 15.55 23.36
C PHE A 10 -14.57 14.47 23.58
N ASN A 11 -15.11 13.91 22.48
CA ASN A 11 -16.04 12.79 22.55
C ASN A 11 -15.23 11.51 22.72
N PHE A 12 -15.26 10.98 23.94
CA PHE A 12 -14.78 9.63 24.23
C PHE A 12 -15.69 8.64 23.53
N GLY A 13 -15.12 7.68 22.79
CA GLY A 13 -15.91 6.73 22.01
C GLY A 13 -16.46 7.28 20.67
N ALA A 14 -15.86 8.35 20.13
CA ALA A 14 -16.33 8.99 18.90
C ALA A 14 -16.41 8.03 17.70
N VAL A 15 -15.49 7.06 17.61
CA VAL A 15 -15.47 6.08 16.50
C VAL A 15 -16.64 5.10 16.66
N LEU A 16 -16.87 4.59 17.87
CA LEU A 16 -18.00 3.71 18.16
C LEU A 16 -19.35 4.40 17.96
N GLU A 17 -19.49 5.66 18.39
CA GLU A 17 -20.72 6.43 18.18
C GLU A 17 -21.05 6.59 16.70
N GLN A 18 -20.05 6.91 15.88
CA GLN A 18 -20.21 7.04 14.43
C GLN A 18 -20.55 5.69 13.79
N TYR A 19 -19.88 4.61 14.18
CA TYR A 19 -20.19 3.28 13.70
C TYR A 19 -21.63 2.87 14.05
N GLN A 20 -22.05 3.05 15.30
CA GLN A 20 -23.41 2.76 15.74
C GLN A 20 -24.46 3.64 15.06
N TYR A 21 -24.12 4.89 14.72
CA TYR A 21 -24.98 5.74 13.92
C TYR A 21 -25.23 5.13 12.54
N LEU A 22 -24.18 4.68 11.86
CA LEU A 22 -24.28 4.05 10.53
C LEU A 22 -25.05 2.73 10.58
N VAL A 23 -24.87 1.92 11.65
CA VAL A 23 -25.69 0.73 11.90
C VAL A 23 -27.17 1.09 12.07
N ARG A 24 -27.49 2.14 12.84
CA ARG A 24 -28.89 2.60 13.04
C ARG A 24 -29.52 3.16 11.77
N GLN A 25 -28.72 3.69 10.85
CA GLN A 25 -29.18 4.15 9.53
C GLN A 25 -29.28 3.00 8.51
N GLU A 26 -28.98 1.76 8.90
CA GLU A 26 -28.93 0.60 8.02
C GLU A 26 -27.90 0.75 6.87
N GLU A 27 -26.92 1.64 7.03
CA GLU A 27 -25.82 1.86 6.07
C GLU A 27 -24.68 0.85 6.23
N ILE A 28 -24.64 0.11 7.35
CA ILE A 28 -23.73 -1.00 7.59
C ILE A 28 -24.41 -2.03 8.49
N ALA A 29 -24.03 -3.31 8.35
CA ALA A 29 -24.42 -4.35 9.29
C ALA A 29 -23.52 -4.31 10.53
N GLN A 30 -24.10 -4.54 11.71
CA GLN A 30 -23.33 -4.64 12.94
C GLN A 30 -22.45 -5.91 12.93
N ASP A 31 -21.18 -5.74 13.28
CA ASP A 31 -20.22 -6.83 13.48
C ASP A 31 -19.49 -6.65 14.82
N GLU A 32 -19.59 -7.67 15.68
CA GLU A 32 -18.93 -7.71 16.99
C GLU A 32 -17.40 -7.59 16.89
N ARG A 33 -16.77 -8.16 15.86
CA ARG A 33 -15.31 -8.05 15.63
C ARG A 33 -14.91 -6.62 15.25
N GLN A 34 -15.73 -5.96 14.42
CA GLN A 34 -15.54 -4.55 14.10
C GLN A 34 -15.69 -3.69 15.36
N VAL A 35 -16.73 -3.93 16.18
CA VAL A 35 -16.95 -3.23 17.45
C VAL A 35 -15.75 -3.44 18.41
N ASN A 36 -15.26 -4.66 18.57
CA ASN A 36 -14.10 -4.96 19.41
C ASN A 36 -12.81 -4.28 18.90
N THR A 37 -12.68 -4.17 17.58
CA THR A 37 -11.57 -3.43 16.94
C THR A 37 -11.70 -1.93 17.19
N ILE A 38 -12.90 -1.37 17.03
CA ILE A 38 -13.21 0.05 17.26
C ILE A 38 -12.83 0.47 18.68
N VAL A 39 -13.07 -0.37 19.69
CA VAL A 39 -12.65 -0.09 21.07
C VAL A 39 -11.13 0.18 21.16
N GLN A 40 -10.31 -0.52 20.37
CA GLN A 40 -8.87 -0.27 20.33
C GLN A 40 -8.53 1.07 19.65
N PHE A 41 -9.26 1.44 18.60
CA PHE A 41 -9.11 2.73 17.93
C PHE A 41 -9.54 3.89 18.83
N ASP A 42 -10.68 3.78 19.52
CA ASP A 42 -11.16 4.77 20.48
C ASP A 42 -10.14 4.96 21.62
N ARG A 43 -9.56 3.88 22.15
CA ARG A 43 -8.48 3.96 23.14
C ARG A 43 -7.30 4.81 22.65
N VAL A 44 -6.86 4.61 21.40
CA VAL A 44 -5.77 5.41 20.81
C VAL A 44 -6.20 6.86 20.62
N ASN A 45 -7.42 7.09 20.12
CA ASN A 45 -7.98 8.42 19.93
C ASN A 45 -8.00 9.21 21.25
N ASP A 46 -8.53 8.61 22.30
CA ASP A 46 -8.66 9.21 23.62
C ASP A 46 -7.29 9.60 24.19
N GLN A 47 -6.30 8.71 24.07
CA GLN A 47 -4.94 8.99 24.54
C GLN A 47 -4.26 10.12 23.74
N LEU A 48 -4.43 10.14 22.41
CA LEU A 48 -3.91 11.19 21.54
C LEU A 48 -4.49 12.56 21.88
N VAL A 49 -5.79 12.59 22.12
CA VAL A 49 -6.56 13.76 22.50
C VAL A 49 -6.14 14.27 23.88
N GLN A 50 -6.08 13.39 24.88
CA GLN A 50 -5.73 13.75 26.26
C GLN A 50 -4.32 14.32 26.37
N SER A 51 -3.37 13.74 25.63
CA SER A 51 -1.97 14.19 25.63
C SER A 51 -1.72 15.32 24.63
N HIS A 52 -2.77 15.91 24.01
CA HIS A 52 -2.58 16.71 22.81
C HIS A 52 -1.68 17.92 23.05
N GLN A 53 -1.94 18.63 24.14
CA GLN A 53 -1.26 19.86 24.52
C GLN A 53 0.21 19.66 24.90
N GLN A 54 0.54 18.58 25.63
CA GLN A 54 1.91 18.26 26.00
C GLN A 54 2.78 18.03 24.77
N TRP A 55 2.24 17.32 23.77
CA TRP A 55 2.96 17.10 22.52
C TRP A 55 3.13 18.39 21.71
N LEU A 56 2.19 19.34 21.74
CA LEU A 56 2.39 20.65 21.08
C LEU A 56 3.56 21.41 21.70
N GLN A 57 3.75 21.31 23.01
CA GLN A 57 4.93 21.87 23.69
C GLN A 57 6.21 21.14 23.26
N TYR A 58 6.14 19.81 23.20
CA TYR A 58 7.23 18.97 22.73
C TYR A 58 7.65 19.27 21.28
N SER A 59 6.68 19.39 20.37
CA SER A 59 6.91 19.68 18.95
C SER A 59 7.60 21.04 18.76
N LYS A 60 7.21 22.07 19.53
CA LYS A 60 7.91 23.36 19.55
C LYS A 60 9.35 23.26 20.06
N PHE A 61 9.58 22.48 21.12
CA PHE A 61 10.93 22.20 21.61
C PHE A 61 11.77 21.49 20.54
N LEU A 62 11.21 20.48 19.86
CA LEU A 62 11.88 19.74 18.80
C LEU A 62 12.25 20.65 17.62
N ASP A 63 11.38 21.60 17.26
CA ASP A 63 11.65 22.63 16.26
C ASP A 63 12.85 23.49 16.57
N GLU A 64 12.93 23.98 17.81
CA GLU A 64 14.06 24.77 18.26
C GLU A 64 15.35 23.95 18.28
N PHE A 65 15.27 22.71 18.76
CA PHE A 65 16.39 21.78 18.79
C PHE A 65 16.95 21.51 17.38
N ILE A 66 16.08 21.19 16.42
CA ILE A 66 16.47 20.99 15.02
C ILE A 66 17.13 22.27 14.47
N ARG A 67 16.55 23.46 14.69
CA ARG A 67 17.12 24.72 14.18
C ARG A 67 18.52 25.01 14.77
N ARG A 68 18.72 24.80 16.07
CA ARG A 68 20.02 25.03 16.73
C ARG A 68 21.09 24.10 16.17
N ASN A 69 20.77 22.82 15.99
CA ASN A 69 21.71 21.82 15.48
C ASN A 69 21.91 21.86 13.96
N HIS A 70 21.08 22.60 13.22
CA HIS A 70 21.27 22.88 11.79
C HIS A 70 21.98 24.21 11.49
N THR A 71 22.35 25.00 12.51
CA THR A 71 23.15 26.21 12.30
C THR A 71 24.60 25.79 12.02
N PRO A 72 25.18 26.10 10.85
CA PRO A 72 26.53 25.65 10.52
C PRO A 72 27.54 26.34 11.45
N GLN A 73 28.17 25.58 12.35
CA GLN A 73 29.47 25.99 12.87
C GLN A 73 30.40 26.11 11.66
N GLN A 74 30.90 27.32 11.41
CA GLN A 74 31.92 27.55 10.39
C GLN A 74 33.19 26.78 10.78
N SER A 75 33.30 25.55 10.29
CA SER A 75 34.55 24.78 10.28
C SER A 75 35.01 24.69 8.84
N GLN A 76 36.19 25.24 8.57
CA GLN A 76 36.81 25.33 7.25
C GLN A 76 36.91 23.93 6.61
N VAL A 77 36.33 23.79 5.42
CA VAL A 77 36.40 22.55 4.64
C VAL A 77 37.57 22.65 3.65
N GLN A 78 38.60 21.82 3.83
CA GLN A 78 39.48 21.41 2.75
C GLN A 78 38.78 20.34 1.89
N GLN A 79 38.77 20.53 0.58
CA GLN A 79 38.24 19.56 -0.39
C GLN A 79 39.13 18.31 -0.49
N PRO A 80 38.53 17.13 -0.79
CA PRO A 80 38.93 16.52 -2.07
C PRO A 80 37.81 15.85 -2.89
N SER A 81 38.09 15.85 -4.20
CA SER A 81 37.60 15.11 -5.37
C SER A 81 36.45 14.09 -5.27
N ALA A 82 35.51 14.25 -6.21
CA ALA A 82 34.38 13.37 -6.45
C ALA A 82 34.80 12.06 -7.14
N LYS A 83 34.70 10.94 -6.41
CA LYS A 83 34.40 9.62 -6.97
C LYS A 83 32.97 9.26 -6.57
N GLN A 84 32.14 8.95 -7.55
CA GLN A 84 30.83 8.32 -7.33
C GLN A 84 31.05 7.02 -6.56
N SER A 85 30.51 6.91 -5.35
CA SER A 85 30.55 5.67 -4.57
C SER A 85 29.25 5.42 -3.84
N SER A 86 28.90 4.13 -3.86
CA SER A 86 27.67 3.46 -3.48
C SER A 86 27.09 3.85 -2.12
N PHE A 87 25.80 4.26 -2.15
CA PHE A 87 24.92 4.54 -1.01
C PHE A 87 24.82 3.41 0.03
N PHE A 88 25.20 2.18 -0.31
CA PHE A 88 25.05 1.00 0.55
C PHE A 88 26.32 0.63 1.33
N SER A 89 27.46 1.30 1.12
CA SER A 89 28.73 0.90 1.76
C SER A 89 28.77 1.18 3.27
N SER A 90 28.01 2.18 3.77
CA SER A 90 27.88 2.44 5.21
C SER A 90 26.91 1.50 5.93
N LEU A 91 26.07 0.76 5.18
CA LEU A 91 25.12 -0.21 5.72
C LEU A 91 25.72 -1.63 5.85
N PHE A 92 26.83 -1.91 5.17
CA PHE A 92 27.43 -3.26 5.09
C PHE A 92 28.87 -3.35 5.61
N GLY A 93 29.26 -2.46 6.51
CA GLY A 93 30.57 -2.50 7.17
C GLY A 93 30.66 -3.56 8.28
N GLY A 94 31.05 -4.78 7.90
CA GLY A 94 31.96 -5.66 8.66
C GLY A 94 31.48 -6.32 9.96
N SER A 95 31.53 -7.65 9.99
CA SER A 95 31.56 -8.46 11.21
C SER A 95 32.70 -8.02 12.14
N GLN A 96 32.37 -7.21 13.13
CA GLN A 96 33.04 -7.22 14.41
C GLN A 96 31.97 -7.43 15.47
N THR A 97 32.23 -8.33 16.40
CA THR A 97 31.46 -8.49 17.63
C THR A 97 31.30 -7.14 18.29
N VAL A 98 30.18 -6.47 18.04
CA VAL A 98 29.75 -5.31 18.82
C VAL A 98 29.38 -5.89 20.17
N SER A 99 30.34 -5.83 21.09
CA SER A 99 30.03 -5.83 22.50
C SER A 99 28.85 -4.88 22.67
N ILE A 100 27.78 -5.38 23.31
CA ILE A 100 26.69 -4.53 23.80
C ILE A 100 27.33 -3.65 24.88
N SER A 101 28.05 -2.63 24.44
CA SER A 101 28.29 -1.45 25.23
C SER A 101 26.92 -0.87 25.36
N GLN A 102 26.32 -1.10 26.53
CA GLN A 102 25.23 -0.29 27.04
C GLN A 102 25.59 1.15 26.74
N THR A 103 25.07 1.68 25.65
CA THR A 103 25.00 3.11 25.47
C THR A 103 23.95 3.52 26.48
N LYS A 104 24.39 3.66 27.75
CA LYS A 104 23.90 4.75 28.57
C LYS A 104 23.96 5.93 27.62
N LEU A 105 22.80 6.34 27.10
CA LEU A 105 22.62 7.71 26.66
C LEU A 105 23.21 8.52 27.80
N GLN A 106 24.40 9.09 27.58
CA GLN A 106 24.86 10.17 28.41
C GLN A 106 23.83 11.24 28.16
N SER A 107 22.86 11.32 29.08
CA SER A 107 21.86 12.36 29.14
C SER A 107 22.63 13.66 29.07
N THR A 108 22.59 14.33 27.92
CA THR A 108 23.05 15.70 27.84
C THR A 108 22.18 16.52 28.80
N GLN A 109 22.68 17.64 29.31
CA GLN A 109 21.87 18.52 30.17
C GLN A 109 20.54 18.94 29.49
N GLU A 110 20.42 18.80 28.17
CA GLU A 110 19.23 19.07 27.38
C GLU A 110 18.12 18.01 27.52
N ASP A 111 18.45 16.74 27.83
CA ASP A 111 17.44 15.68 28.06
C ASP A 111 16.56 15.97 29.29
N HIS A 112 17.10 16.71 30.27
CA HIS A 112 16.37 17.07 31.49
C HIS A 112 15.28 18.14 31.28
N ASN A 113 15.29 18.85 30.15
CA ASN A 113 14.31 19.91 29.84
C ASN A 113 13.27 19.50 28.79
N ARG A 114 13.27 18.24 28.35
CA ARG A 114 12.32 17.71 27.35
C ARG A 114 10.91 17.66 27.96
N PRO A 115 9.88 18.27 27.34
CA PRO A 115 8.51 18.17 27.83
C PRO A 115 8.07 16.71 27.92
N PHE A 116 7.51 16.31 29.06
CA PHE A 116 7.01 14.95 29.22
C PHE A 116 5.72 14.76 28.41
N VAL A 117 5.80 13.86 27.42
CA VAL A 117 4.64 13.35 26.70
C VAL A 117 4.52 11.88 27.04
N GLY A 118 3.39 11.49 27.65
CA GLY A 118 3.13 10.08 27.96
C GLY A 118 3.23 9.22 26.69
N GLN A 119 3.86 8.05 26.80
CA GLN A 119 4.01 7.16 25.66
C GLN A 119 2.67 6.48 25.35
N ILE A 120 2.20 6.64 24.12
CA ILE A 120 0.99 5.99 23.61
C ILE A 120 1.43 4.76 22.85
N GLN A 121 0.87 3.60 23.19
CA GLN A 121 1.02 2.43 22.34
C GLN A 121 0.14 2.60 21.11
N GLY A 122 0.75 2.43 19.95
CA GLY A 122 0.05 2.39 18.66
C GLY A 122 -0.89 1.19 18.55
N LEU A 123 -1.45 1.01 17.36
CA LEU A 123 -2.36 -0.08 17.05
C LEU A 123 -1.98 -0.70 15.71
N TYR A 124 -1.80 -2.01 15.68
CA TYR A 124 -1.59 -2.78 14.47
C TYR A 124 -2.75 -3.75 14.31
N VAL A 125 -3.62 -3.51 13.35
CA VAL A 125 -4.78 -4.34 13.07
C VAL A 125 -4.48 -5.25 11.88
N PHE A 126 -4.63 -6.55 12.06
CA PHE A 126 -4.49 -7.51 10.96
C PHE A 126 -5.69 -8.43 10.81
N GLY A 127 -5.88 -8.96 9.62
CA GLY A 127 -6.97 -9.91 9.32
C GLY A 127 -7.13 -10.09 7.82
N SER A 128 -7.99 -11.03 7.40
CA SER A 128 -8.21 -11.30 5.98
C SER A 128 -8.71 -10.08 5.20
N PRO A 129 -8.45 -10.01 3.88
CA PRO A 129 -9.01 -8.98 3.03
C PRO A 129 -10.53 -8.89 3.17
N GLY A 130 -11.07 -7.68 3.24
CA GLY A 130 -12.51 -7.43 3.28
C GLY A 130 -13.21 -7.56 4.63
N CYS A 131 -12.49 -7.79 5.74
CA CYS A 131 -13.11 -7.76 7.07
C CYS A 131 -13.50 -6.35 7.57
N GLY A 132 -13.04 -5.27 6.90
CA GLY A 132 -13.40 -3.89 7.25
C GLY A 132 -12.31 -3.06 7.93
N LYS A 133 -11.05 -3.53 7.96
CA LYS A 133 -9.90 -2.84 8.60
C LYS A 133 -9.74 -1.38 8.14
N THR A 134 -9.66 -1.18 6.83
CA THR A 134 -9.53 0.13 6.19
C THR A 134 -10.72 1.03 6.52
N TYR A 135 -11.93 0.48 6.50
CA TYR A 135 -13.14 1.21 6.83
C TYR A 135 -13.15 1.71 8.29
N ILE A 136 -12.77 0.87 9.26
CA ILE A 136 -12.65 1.31 10.66
C ILE A 136 -11.53 2.34 10.82
N MET A 137 -10.40 2.16 10.12
CA MET A 137 -9.32 3.14 10.09
C MET A 137 -9.81 4.50 9.55
N ASP A 138 -10.68 4.51 8.53
CA ASP A 138 -11.28 5.73 7.98
C ASP A 138 -12.16 6.44 9.00
N LEU A 139 -13.07 5.70 9.65
CA LEU A 139 -13.90 6.24 10.73
C LEU A 139 -13.03 6.84 11.85
N PHE A 140 -12.00 6.10 12.28
CA PHE A 140 -11.05 6.60 13.28
C PHE A 140 -10.34 7.88 12.81
N TYR A 141 -9.81 7.87 11.59
CA TYR A 141 -9.06 9.01 11.06
C TYR A 141 -9.96 10.24 10.97
N GLU A 142 -11.21 10.11 10.52
CA GLU A 142 -12.18 11.21 10.45
C GLU A 142 -12.52 11.77 11.83
N GLN A 143 -12.77 10.90 12.82
CA GLN A 143 -13.16 11.31 14.18
C GLN A 143 -11.98 11.85 15.02
N CYS A 144 -10.74 11.52 14.67
CA CYS A 144 -9.58 11.99 15.43
C CYS A 144 -9.35 13.49 15.23
N GLN A 145 -9.63 14.31 16.25
CA GLN A 145 -9.65 15.78 16.14
C GLN A 145 -8.27 16.44 16.25
N ILE A 146 -7.18 15.67 16.23
CA ILE A 146 -5.83 16.25 16.18
C ILE A 146 -5.49 16.64 14.73
N PRO A 147 -4.91 17.84 14.48
CA PRO A 147 -4.58 18.25 13.12
C PRO A 147 -3.32 17.57 12.57
N GLN A 148 -2.35 17.20 13.42
CA GLN A 148 -1.09 16.56 13.00
C GLN A 148 -1.24 15.06 12.78
N LYS A 149 -2.16 14.68 11.89
CA LYS A 149 -2.40 13.30 11.46
C LYS A 149 -2.12 13.16 9.96
N LYS A 150 -1.57 12.02 9.56
CA LYS A 150 -1.38 11.64 8.14
C LYS A 150 -1.90 10.22 7.94
N ARG A 151 -2.76 10.03 6.94
CA ARG A 151 -3.12 8.71 6.41
C ARG A 151 -2.50 8.54 5.03
N ILE A 152 -1.89 7.37 4.79
CA ILE A 152 -1.16 7.07 3.55
C ILE A 152 -0.98 5.55 3.41
N HIS A 153 -0.90 5.04 2.18
CA HIS A 153 -0.52 3.64 1.95
C HIS A 153 0.96 3.41 2.27
N PHE A 154 1.30 2.23 2.80
CA PHE A 154 2.67 1.91 3.22
C PHE A 154 3.72 2.16 2.13
N ASN A 155 3.49 1.67 0.90
CA ASN A 155 4.45 1.82 -0.19
C ASN A 155 4.67 3.30 -0.58
N GLU A 156 3.60 4.10 -0.57
CA GLU A 156 3.69 5.53 -0.87
C GLU A 156 4.46 6.28 0.24
N PHE A 157 4.23 5.91 1.51
CA PHE A 157 5.02 6.42 2.63
C PHE A 157 6.50 6.09 2.49
N MET A 158 6.84 4.86 2.12
CA MET A 158 8.24 4.46 1.92
C MET A 158 8.90 5.20 0.76
N LEU A 159 8.18 5.42 -0.35
CA LEU A 159 8.67 6.26 -1.46
C LEU A 159 8.95 7.71 -1.02
N ASP A 160 8.07 8.29 -0.19
CA ASP A 160 8.30 9.62 0.40
C ASP A 160 9.57 9.65 1.27
N ILE A 161 9.77 8.62 2.10
CA ILE A 161 10.95 8.50 2.96
C ILE A 161 12.23 8.35 2.12
N GLN A 162 12.22 7.50 1.09
CA GLN A 162 13.37 7.31 0.21
C GLN A 162 13.74 8.61 -0.51
N LYS A 163 12.75 9.37 -1.01
CA LYS A 163 12.98 10.69 -1.62
C LYS A 163 13.67 11.66 -0.65
N ASP A 164 13.25 11.68 0.61
CA ASP A 164 13.84 12.54 1.63
C ASP A 164 15.24 12.08 2.04
N LEU A 165 15.48 10.76 2.11
CA LEU A 165 16.80 10.19 2.34
C LEU A 165 17.78 10.55 1.21
N HIS A 166 17.35 10.50 -0.04
CA HIS A 166 18.17 10.89 -1.19
C HIS A 166 18.56 12.37 -1.19
N LYS A 167 17.69 13.25 -0.67
CA LYS A 167 17.97 14.69 -0.54
C LYS A 167 18.84 15.01 0.67
N CYS A 168 18.93 14.09 1.64
CA CYS A 168 19.71 14.31 2.86
C CYS A 168 21.21 14.17 2.57
N SER A 169 21.95 15.27 2.62
CA SER A 169 23.42 15.30 2.44
C SER A 169 24.21 14.90 3.69
N SER A 170 23.52 14.56 4.78
CA SER A 170 24.13 14.27 6.07
C SER A 170 24.90 12.96 6.06
N LYS A 171 26.19 13.00 6.43
CA LYS A 171 27.03 11.81 6.52
C LYS A 171 26.80 10.96 7.78
N GLU A 172 26.31 11.53 8.88
CA GLU A 172 26.34 10.84 10.19
C GLU A 172 25.09 10.01 10.54
N ASP A 173 23.86 10.43 10.21
CA ASP A 173 22.68 9.55 10.25
C ASP A 173 21.48 10.13 9.46
N PRO A 174 21.29 9.77 8.18
CA PRO A 174 20.19 10.30 7.37
C PRO A 174 18.82 9.79 7.80
N VAL A 175 18.72 8.54 8.32
CA VAL A 175 17.44 7.95 8.74
C VAL A 175 16.91 8.63 9.99
N ASN A 176 17.78 8.89 10.97
CA ASN A 176 17.39 9.62 12.17
C ASN A 176 16.93 11.05 11.85
N LYS A 177 17.64 11.75 10.96
CA LYS A 177 17.25 13.11 10.54
C LYS A 177 15.90 13.14 9.84
N VAL A 178 15.68 12.27 8.86
CA VAL A 178 14.40 12.17 8.14
C VAL A 178 13.27 11.77 9.09
N GLY A 179 13.50 10.76 9.95
CA GLY A 179 12.50 10.32 10.94
C GLY A 179 12.11 11.41 11.92
N THR A 180 13.09 12.16 12.44
CA THR A 180 12.85 13.29 13.36
C THR A 180 12.06 14.41 12.67
N ALA A 181 12.43 14.75 11.43
CA ALA A 181 11.71 15.75 10.64
C ALA A 181 10.26 15.33 10.35
N LYS A 182 10.01 14.05 10.05
CA LYS A 182 8.64 13.54 9.86
C LYS A 182 7.83 13.56 11.15
N ALA A 183 8.40 13.13 12.27
CA ALA A 183 7.71 13.05 13.56
C ALA A 183 7.36 14.42 14.17
N LYS A 184 8.09 15.46 13.77
CA LYS A 184 7.74 16.85 14.07
C LYS A 184 6.37 17.22 13.48
N ASP A 185 6.13 16.88 12.21
CA ASP A 185 4.92 17.28 11.48
C ASP A 185 3.78 16.27 11.64
N ILE A 186 4.11 15.01 11.92
CA ILE A 186 3.18 13.88 11.99
C ILE A 186 3.19 13.30 13.40
N ARG A 187 2.12 13.56 14.15
CA ARG A 187 1.88 12.92 15.44
C ARG A 187 1.19 11.58 15.30
N LEU A 188 0.16 11.50 14.47
CA LEU A 188 -0.55 10.25 14.18
C LEU A 188 -0.26 9.85 12.75
N LEU A 189 0.36 8.69 12.57
CA LEU A 189 0.57 8.10 11.26
C LEU A 189 -0.35 6.88 11.11
N CYS A 190 -1.34 6.99 10.23
CA CYS A 190 -2.21 5.91 9.81
C CYS A 190 -1.64 5.27 8.53
N LEU A 191 -1.05 4.08 8.64
CA LEU A 191 -0.56 3.32 7.49
C LEU A 191 -1.57 2.27 7.06
N ASP A 192 -2.07 2.43 5.85
CA ASP A 192 -2.90 1.42 5.23
C ASP A 192 -2.07 0.41 4.41
N GLU A 193 -2.59 -0.81 4.30
CA GLU A 193 -1.96 -1.92 3.57
C GLU A 193 -0.46 -2.08 3.92
N PHE A 194 -0.16 -2.18 5.23
CA PHE A 194 1.20 -2.39 5.72
C PHE A 194 1.69 -3.77 5.30
N GLN A 195 2.45 -3.82 4.20
CA GLN A 195 3.11 -5.01 3.70
C GLN A 195 4.50 -4.64 3.21
N VAL A 196 5.52 -5.38 3.65
CA VAL A 196 6.90 -5.16 3.24
C VAL A 196 7.24 -6.17 2.14
N THR A 197 7.70 -5.68 0.99
CA THR A 197 8.17 -6.53 -0.11
C THR A 197 9.57 -6.17 -0.57
N ASP A 198 9.96 -4.90 -0.44
CA ASP A 198 11.27 -4.41 -0.83
C ASP A 198 12.32 -4.62 0.28
N ILE A 199 13.55 -4.97 -0.12
CA ILE A 199 14.66 -5.16 0.81
C ILE A 199 15.19 -3.83 1.36
N GLY A 200 15.25 -2.78 0.54
CA GLY A 200 15.72 -1.46 0.96
C GLY A 200 14.84 -0.90 2.08
N ASP A 201 13.52 -1.04 1.92
CA ASP A 201 12.56 -0.68 2.96
C ASP A 201 12.75 -1.53 4.22
N ALA A 202 12.84 -2.86 4.07
CA ALA A 202 13.02 -3.78 5.17
C ALA A 202 14.23 -3.43 6.07
N LEU A 203 15.32 -2.94 5.48
CA LEU A 203 16.55 -2.58 6.20
C LEU A 203 16.42 -1.30 7.04
N ILE A 204 15.56 -0.35 6.65
CA ILE A 204 15.46 0.96 7.33
C ILE A 204 14.28 1.07 8.30
N LEU A 205 13.25 0.23 8.15
CA LEU A 205 11.98 0.34 8.88
C LEU A 205 12.13 0.41 10.40
N LYS A 206 12.94 -0.47 11.00
CA LYS A 206 13.14 -0.45 12.46
C LYS A 206 13.69 0.89 12.91
N ARG A 207 14.79 1.34 12.32
CA ARG A 207 15.44 2.59 12.72
C ARG A 207 14.55 3.81 12.48
N LEU A 208 13.81 3.80 11.37
CA LEU A 208 12.87 4.86 11.03
C LEU A 208 11.76 4.98 12.08
N PHE A 209 11.02 3.89 12.33
CA PHE A 209 9.91 3.93 13.29
C PHE A 209 10.39 4.10 14.73
N GLU A 210 11.53 3.53 15.11
CA GLU A 210 12.15 3.75 16.42
C GLU A 210 12.45 5.24 16.63
N THR A 211 12.98 5.92 15.62
CA THR A 211 13.20 7.38 15.66
C THR A 211 11.87 8.14 15.77
N MET A 212 10.89 7.81 14.94
CA MET A 212 9.63 8.55 14.92
C MET A 212 8.84 8.37 16.22
N ILE A 213 8.75 7.14 16.73
CA ILE A 213 8.03 6.82 17.97
C ILE A 213 8.75 7.40 19.19
N SER A 214 10.08 7.43 19.20
CA SER A 214 10.87 8.12 20.25
C SER A 214 10.68 9.64 20.25
N ASN A 215 10.13 10.19 19.15
CA ASN A 215 9.68 11.57 19.02
C ASN A 215 8.15 11.72 19.17
N HIS A 216 7.53 10.77 19.87
CA HIS A 216 6.11 10.77 20.24
C HIS A 216 5.12 10.71 19.05
N MET A 217 5.56 10.18 17.90
CA MET A 217 4.65 9.73 16.85
C MET A 217 3.95 8.43 17.27
N VAL A 218 2.66 8.33 17.00
CA VAL A 218 1.81 7.17 17.26
C VAL A 218 1.47 6.51 15.92
N LEU A 219 1.83 5.23 15.80
CA LEU A 219 1.54 4.43 14.63
C LEU A 219 0.18 3.73 14.79
N VAL A 220 -0.68 3.88 13.79
CA VAL A 220 -1.85 3.04 13.60
C VAL A 220 -1.72 2.39 12.22
N ALA A 221 -1.79 1.07 12.14
CA ALA A 221 -1.52 0.34 10.90
C ALA A 221 -2.56 -0.75 10.66
N THR A 222 -2.93 -0.95 9.39
CA THR A 222 -3.78 -2.06 8.93
C THR A 222 -2.98 -2.96 7.99
N SER A 223 -3.13 -4.28 8.13
CA SER A 223 -2.43 -5.25 7.28
C SER A 223 -3.26 -6.50 7.02
N ASN A 224 -3.02 -7.15 5.88
CA ASN A 224 -3.54 -8.49 5.60
C ASN A 224 -2.66 -9.61 6.19
N ARG A 225 -1.60 -9.27 6.91
CA ARG A 225 -0.65 -10.23 7.52
C ARG A 225 -0.44 -9.90 9.00
N PRO A 226 -0.23 -10.90 9.87
CA PRO A 226 0.28 -10.63 11.21
C PRO A 226 1.75 -10.17 11.15
N PRO A 227 2.28 -9.51 12.21
CA PRO A 227 3.64 -8.98 12.23
C PRO A 227 4.73 -9.99 11.83
N GLU A 228 4.57 -11.25 12.23
CA GLU A 228 5.49 -12.35 11.94
C GLU A 228 5.66 -12.59 10.44
N ASP A 229 4.60 -12.37 9.68
CA ASP A 229 4.52 -12.67 8.26
C ASP A 229 4.73 -11.44 7.35
N LEU A 230 4.98 -10.25 7.92
CA LEU A 230 5.15 -8.98 7.20
C LEU A 230 6.22 -9.00 6.10
N TYR A 231 7.30 -9.76 6.32
CA TYR A 231 8.42 -9.92 5.36
C TYR A 231 8.77 -11.41 5.16
N LYS A 232 7.74 -12.26 5.15
CA LYS A 232 7.92 -13.70 4.99
C LYS A 232 8.48 -14.04 3.61
N GLY A 233 9.59 -14.78 3.59
CA GLY A 233 10.29 -15.13 2.34
C GLY A 233 11.10 -13.98 1.71
N GLY A 234 11.17 -12.82 2.37
CA GLY A 234 11.95 -11.68 1.88
C GLY A 234 13.46 -11.95 1.87
N LEU A 235 14.16 -11.30 0.93
CA LEU A 235 15.62 -11.40 0.80
C LEU A 235 16.29 -10.86 2.08
N GLN A 236 17.29 -11.58 2.61
CA GLN A 236 17.96 -11.22 3.87
C GLN A 236 17.02 -11.00 5.07
N ARG A 237 15.88 -11.73 5.15
CA ARG A 237 14.88 -11.61 6.22
C ARG A 237 15.43 -11.51 7.65
N HIS A 238 16.56 -12.15 7.95
CA HIS A 238 17.20 -12.07 9.27
C HIS A 238 17.49 -10.63 9.71
N LEU A 239 17.76 -9.71 8.78
CA LEU A 239 17.95 -8.28 9.05
C LEU A 239 16.65 -7.55 9.43
N PHE A 240 15.50 -8.06 8.97
CA PHE A 240 14.17 -7.55 9.32
C PHE A 240 13.63 -8.11 10.64
N LEU A 241 14.04 -9.31 11.06
CA LEU A 241 13.51 -9.96 12.27
C LEU A 241 13.51 -9.08 13.53
N PRO A 242 14.51 -8.21 13.78
CA PRO A 242 14.48 -7.28 14.92
C PRO A 242 13.34 -6.24 14.89
N PHE A 243 12.74 -5.98 13.73
CA PHE A 243 11.59 -5.07 13.61
C PHE A 243 10.32 -5.63 14.26
N ILE A 244 10.11 -6.95 14.19
CA ILE A 244 8.91 -7.61 14.69
C ILE A 244 8.71 -7.39 16.21
N PRO A 245 9.68 -7.69 17.09
CA PRO A 245 9.51 -7.45 18.52
C PRO A 245 9.38 -5.95 18.84
N PHE A 246 10.08 -5.08 18.11
CA PHE A 246 9.92 -3.64 18.23
C PHE A 246 8.49 -3.20 17.93
N LEU A 247 7.92 -3.64 16.81
CA LEU A 247 6.54 -3.33 16.42
C LEU A 247 5.53 -3.80 17.48
N LYS A 248 5.71 -5.02 18.01
CA LYS A 248 4.88 -5.57 19.09
C LYS A 248 4.99 -4.83 20.42
N GLN A 249 6.15 -4.24 20.71
CA GLN A 249 6.34 -3.43 21.90
C GLN A 249 5.68 -2.06 21.74
N SER A 250 5.78 -1.48 20.55
CA SER A 250 5.26 -0.15 20.24
C SER A 250 3.76 -0.12 19.95
N CYS A 251 3.16 -1.23 19.50
CA CYS A 251 1.76 -1.30 19.11
C CYS A 251 1.03 -2.44 19.84
N VAL A 252 -0.24 -2.21 20.16
CA VAL A 252 -1.17 -3.32 20.44
C VAL A 252 -1.46 -4.04 19.13
N ILE A 253 -1.21 -5.35 19.10
CA ILE A 253 -1.51 -6.20 17.95
C ILE A 253 -2.94 -6.72 18.09
N HIS A 254 -3.83 -6.32 17.18
CA HIS A 254 -5.24 -6.68 17.22
C HIS A 254 -5.61 -7.53 15.99
N ASN A 255 -6.20 -8.69 16.24
CA ASN A 255 -6.69 -9.57 15.19
C ASN A 255 -8.16 -9.26 14.90
N MET A 256 -8.43 -8.86 13.67
CA MET A 256 -9.75 -8.58 13.11
C MET A 256 -10.11 -9.58 11.99
N ASP A 257 -9.43 -10.72 11.93
CA ASP A 257 -9.73 -11.76 10.95
C ASP A 257 -11.18 -12.22 11.11
N SER A 258 -11.89 -12.44 10.00
CA SER A 258 -13.29 -12.85 9.95
C SER A 258 -13.46 -13.99 8.96
N GLN A 259 -14.36 -14.94 9.25
CA GLN A 259 -14.83 -15.91 8.26
C GLN A 259 -15.77 -15.26 7.23
N VAL A 260 -16.25 -14.05 7.53
CA VAL A 260 -17.17 -13.25 6.71
C VAL A 260 -16.36 -12.13 6.06
N ASP A 261 -16.23 -12.18 4.73
CA ASP A 261 -15.73 -11.05 3.94
C ASP A 261 -16.89 -10.07 3.75
N TYR A 262 -16.86 -8.92 4.45
CA TYR A 262 -17.93 -7.91 4.39
C TYR A 262 -18.04 -7.22 3.04
N ARG A 263 -17.08 -7.41 2.14
CA ARG A 263 -17.29 -7.07 0.72
C ARG A 263 -18.43 -7.91 0.14
N TYR A 264 -18.75 -9.07 0.69
CA TYR A 264 -19.87 -9.93 0.28
C TYR A 264 -21.16 -9.66 1.05
N SER A 265 -21.10 -9.32 2.35
CA SER A 265 -22.32 -9.10 3.17
C SER A 265 -23.07 -7.81 2.83
N TYR A 266 -22.39 -6.81 2.24
CA TYR A 266 -23.03 -5.60 1.73
C TYR A 266 -23.45 -5.70 0.26
N SER A 267 -23.37 -6.91 -0.33
CA SER A 267 -23.55 -7.12 -1.77
C SER A 267 -24.83 -7.87 -2.17
N GLU A 268 -25.69 -8.25 -1.23
CA GLU A 268 -26.98 -8.88 -1.56
C GLU A 268 -28.13 -7.87 -1.68
N ALA A 269 -27.99 -6.66 -1.11
CA ALA A 269 -28.98 -5.60 -1.24
C ALA A 269 -28.41 -4.45 -2.08
N GLN A 270 -28.66 -4.51 -3.40
CA GLN A 270 -28.47 -3.41 -4.35
C GLN A 270 -27.01 -3.04 -4.72
N SER A 271 -26.36 -3.84 -5.58
CA SER A 271 -25.53 -3.29 -6.67
C SER A 271 -25.13 -4.37 -7.67
N GLU A 272 -25.44 -4.12 -8.94
CA GLU A 272 -24.92 -4.80 -10.12
C GLU A 272 -23.37 -4.75 -10.18
N ARG A 273 -22.66 -5.57 -9.41
CA ARG A 273 -21.21 -5.69 -9.55
C ARG A 273 -20.87 -6.31 -10.91
N LEU A 274 -20.08 -5.61 -11.71
CA LEU A 274 -19.53 -6.16 -12.95
C LEU A 274 -18.55 -7.28 -12.60
N LEU A 275 -18.87 -8.51 -13.00
CA LEU A 275 -17.97 -9.67 -12.89
C LEU A 275 -16.73 -9.42 -13.75
N THR A 276 -15.62 -9.08 -13.13
CA THR A 276 -14.32 -8.79 -13.80
C THR A 276 -13.59 -10.05 -14.23
N TYR A 277 -13.86 -11.19 -13.59
CA TYR A 277 -13.30 -12.50 -13.94
C TYR A 277 -14.42 -13.52 -14.02
N ILE A 278 -14.58 -14.15 -15.18
CA ILE A 278 -15.69 -15.07 -15.46
C ILE A 278 -15.11 -16.44 -15.81
N SER A 279 -15.57 -17.47 -15.12
CA SER A 279 -15.19 -18.85 -15.36
C SER A 279 -16.31 -19.79 -14.92
N PRO A 280 -16.47 -20.97 -15.55
CA PRO A 280 -15.68 -21.49 -16.68
C PRO A 280 -16.04 -20.84 -18.02
N LEU A 281 -15.36 -21.24 -19.11
CA LEU A 281 -15.76 -20.87 -20.47
C LEU A 281 -16.99 -21.67 -20.90
N ASP A 282 -18.17 -21.10 -20.67
CA ASP A 282 -19.44 -21.60 -21.19
C ASP A 282 -20.17 -20.51 -21.99
N GLU A 283 -21.37 -20.85 -22.49
CA GLU A 283 -22.18 -19.90 -23.26
C GLU A 283 -22.60 -18.68 -22.42
N SER A 284 -22.78 -18.86 -21.10
CA SER A 284 -23.09 -17.78 -20.17
C SER A 284 -21.92 -16.80 -20.04
N ALA A 285 -20.69 -17.30 -20.00
CA ALA A 285 -19.50 -16.46 -19.95
C ALA A 285 -19.36 -15.59 -21.21
N GLU A 286 -19.68 -16.14 -22.38
CA GLU A 286 -19.66 -15.37 -23.61
C GLU A 286 -20.73 -14.27 -23.63
N GLN A 287 -21.96 -14.58 -23.22
CA GLN A 287 -23.04 -13.59 -23.12
C GLN A 287 -22.69 -12.49 -22.10
N THR A 288 -22.12 -12.87 -20.97
CA THR A 288 -21.68 -11.94 -19.92
C THR A 288 -20.58 -10.99 -20.44
N MET A 289 -19.56 -11.52 -21.14
CA MET A 289 -18.52 -10.69 -21.75
C MET A 289 -19.06 -9.71 -22.80
N LYS A 290 -20.02 -10.15 -23.63
CA LYS A 290 -20.72 -9.25 -24.58
C LYS A 290 -21.48 -8.14 -23.85
N GLY A 291 -22.18 -8.48 -22.77
CA GLY A 291 -22.91 -7.53 -21.92
C GLY A 291 -21.99 -6.51 -21.25
N ILE A 292 -20.87 -6.97 -20.68
CA ILE A 292 -19.84 -6.11 -20.07
C ILE A 292 -19.28 -5.13 -21.08
N PHE A 293 -18.86 -5.61 -22.26
CA PHE A 293 -18.33 -4.73 -23.30
C PHE A 293 -19.35 -3.66 -23.66
N LYS A 294 -20.61 -4.05 -23.96
CA LYS A 294 -21.68 -3.12 -24.32
C LYS A 294 -21.95 -2.08 -23.23
N ARG A 295 -21.95 -2.49 -21.96
CA ARG A 295 -22.19 -1.60 -20.82
C ARG A 295 -21.09 -0.56 -20.65
N ILE A 296 -19.83 -0.96 -20.74
CA ILE A 296 -18.68 -0.06 -20.51
C ILE A 296 -18.45 0.83 -21.73
N SER A 297 -18.47 0.27 -22.94
CA SER A 297 -18.25 1.04 -24.17
C SER A 297 -19.49 1.83 -24.60
N LYS A 298 -20.67 1.58 -23.99
CA LYS A 298 -21.97 2.16 -24.35
C LYS A 298 -22.43 1.84 -25.78
N THR A 299 -21.86 0.81 -26.41
CA THR A 299 -22.21 0.39 -27.77
C THR A 299 -21.91 -1.10 -27.98
N ASP A 300 -22.65 -1.75 -28.86
CA ASP A 300 -22.36 -3.11 -29.35
C ASP A 300 -21.62 -3.11 -30.69
N LYS A 301 -21.33 -1.92 -31.25
CA LYS A 301 -20.56 -1.78 -32.49
C LYS A 301 -19.06 -1.83 -32.19
N PHE A 302 -18.34 -2.58 -33.03
CA PHE A 302 -16.90 -2.58 -33.05
C PHE A 302 -16.38 -1.65 -34.14
N TYR A 303 -15.27 -0.98 -33.84
CA TYR A 303 -14.52 -0.18 -34.78
C TYR A 303 -13.09 -0.70 -34.84
N GLU A 304 -12.51 -0.72 -36.03
CA GLU A 304 -11.09 -0.99 -36.18
C GLU A 304 -10.29 0.30 -35.95
N LYS A 305 -9.16 0.18 -35.25
CA LYS A 305 -8.22 1.29 -35.04
C LYS A 305 -6.79 0.76 -35.08
N GLU A 306 -5.93 1.45 -35.81
CA GLU A 306 -4.48 1.28 -35.65
C GLU A 306 -3.98 2.21 -34.55
N ILE A 307 -3.22 1.65 -33.61
CA ILE A 307 -2.54 2.42 -32.58
C ILE A 307 -1.04 2.38 -32.85
N GLU A 308 -0.38 3.52 -32.66
CA GLU A 308 1.06 3.62 -32.76
C GLU A 308 1.70 3.01 -31.50
N VAL A 309 2.75 2.21 -31.71
CA VAL A 309 3.50 1.55 -30.64
C VAL A 309 4.78 2.35 -30.35
N ILE A 310 5.90 1.99 -30.99
CA ILE A 310 7.23 2.61 -30.93
C ILE A 310 7.90 2.37 -32.29
N GLU A 311 8.78 3.27 -32.75
CA GLU A 311 9.60 3.10 -33.96
C GLU A 311 8.81 2.82 -35.27
N GLY A 312 7.60 3.38 -35.39
CA GLY A 312 6.77 3.25 -36.61
C GLY A 312 6.01 1.92 -36.74
N ARG A 313 6.02 1.06 -35.71
CA ARG A 313 5.16 -0.12 -35.64
C ARG A 313 3.73 0.29 -35.27
N ASN A 314 2.76 -0.16 -36.05
CA ASN A 314 1.33 -0.04 -35.74
C ASN A 314 0.77 -1.37 -35.23
N PHE A 315 -0.10 -1.29 -34.23
CA PHE A 315 -0.88 -2.43 -33.74
C PHE A 315 -2.34 -2.27 -34.14
N LYS A 316 -2.87 -3.23 -34.90
CA LYS A 316 -4.26 -3.21 -35.37
C LYS A 316 -5.20 -3.77 -34.30
N VAL A 317 -6.07 -2.93 -33.76
CA VAL A 317 -7.14 -3.32 -32.84
C VAL A 317 -8.43 -3.49 -33.62
N LYS A 318 -8.90 -4.73 -33.79
CA LYS A 318 -10.08 -5.07 -34.60
C LYS A 318 -11.41 -4.74 -33.91
N ARG A 319 -11.44 -4.84 -32.58
CA ARG A 319 -12.66 -4.73 -31.78
C ARG A 319 -12.45 -3.72 -30.65
N GLN A 320 -12.80 -2.47 -30.89
CA GLN A 320 -12.80 -1.44 -29.85
C GLN A 320 -13.95 -0.44 -30.02
N ALA A 321 -14.29 0.23 -28.93
CA ALA A 321 -15.16 1.40 -28.92
C ALA A 321 -14.95 2.22 -27.64
N ASN A 322 -14.98 3.54 -27.75
CA ASN A 322 -15.03 4.48 -26.62
C ASN A 322 -13.97 4.25 -25.52
N GLY A 323 -12.74 3.87 -25.89
CA GLY A 323 -11.67 3.62 -24.91
C GLY A 323 -11.68 2.22 -24.28
N VAL A 324 -12.51 1.31 -24.81
CA VAL A 324 -12.58 -0.11 -24.47
C VAL A 324 -12.15 -0.96 -25.65
N ALA A 325 -11.25 -1.92 -25.44
CA ALA A 325 -10.84 -2.89 -26.46
C ALA A 325 -11.21 -4.32 -26.06
N LEU A 326 -11.53 -5.17 -27.04
CA LEU A 326 -11.88 -6.57 -26.89
C LEU A 326 -10.90 -7.44 -27.68
N PHE A 327 -10.30 -8.43 -27.01
CA PHE A 327 -9.38 -9.38 -27.60
C PHE A 327 -9.74 -10.81 -27.23
N ASP A 328 -9.40 -11.75 -28.10
CA ASP A 328 -9.31 -13.17 -27.72
C ASP A 328 -7.90 -13.44 -27.15
N TYR A 329 -7.77 -14.43 -26.27
CA TYR A 329 -6.52 -14.78 -25.60
C TYR A 329 -5.37 -15.02 -26.58
N GLU A 330 -5.67 -15.70 -27.69
CA GLU A 330 -4.72 -16.02 -28.75
C GLU A 330 -4.06 -14.77 -29.35
N GLU A 331 -4.83 -13.69 -29.53
CA GLU A 331 -4.33 -12.45 -30.14
C GLU A 331 -3.30 -11.73 -29.28
N LEU A 332 -3.35 -11.90 -27.95
CA LEU A 332 -2.43 -11.24 -27.01
C LEU A 332 -1.39 -12.19 -26.41
N CYS A 333 -1.59 -13.50 -26.49
CA CYS A 333 -0.71 -14.46 -25.84
C CYS A 333 -0.08 -15.47 -26.81
N GLU A 334 -0.68 -15.76 -27.95
CA GLU A 334 -0.16 -16.73 -28.91
C GLU A 334 0.50 -16.05 -30.13
N ASP A 335 0.00 -14.89 -30.56
CA ASP A 335 0.55 -14.08 -31.66
C ASP A 335 1.91 -13.39 -31.33
N VAL A 336 2.53 -12.77 -32.34
CA VAL A 336 3.82 -12.05 -32.24
C VAL A 336 3.61 -10.66 -31.63
N VAL A 337 3.31 -10.65 -30.34
CA VAL A 337 3.10 -9.45 -29.52
C VAL A 337 4.11 -9.40 -28.36
N GLY A 338 4.46 -8.18 -27.92
CA GLY A 338 5.46 -7.95 -26.88
C GLY A 338 5.12 -6.80 -25.94
N ALA A 339 6.07 -6.46 -25.04
CA ALA A 339 5.88 -5.44 -24.00
C ALA A 339 5.42 -4.10 -24.56
N SER A 340 6.04 -3.65 -25.66
CA SER A 340 5.73 -2.38 -26.30
C SER A 340 4.29 -2.32 -26.79
N ASP A 341 3.76 -3.42 -27.34
CA ASP A 341 2.37 -3.52 -27.79
C ASP A 341 1.40 -3.37 -26.59
N PHE A 342 1.69 -4.03 -25.45
CA PHE A 342 0.86 -3.94 -24.25
C PHE A 342 0.86 -2.55 -23.61
N ILE A 343 2.02 -1.89 -23.58
CA ILE A 343 2.12 -0.49 -23.14
C ILE A 343 1.26 0.39 -24.05
N ALA A 344 1.35 0.22 -25.37
CA ALA A 344 0.55 0.99 -26.32
C ALA A 344 -0.96 0.77 -26.12
N LEU A 345 -1.38 -0.47 -25.86
CA LEU A 345 -2.76 -0.79 -25.51
C LEU A 345 -3.20 -0.05 -24.23
N CYS A 346 -2.41 -0.13 -23.15
CA CYS A 346 -2.74 0.53 -21.88
C CYS A 346 -2.78 2.06 -21.98
N ARG A 347 -2.02 2.65 -22.91
CA ARG A 347 -2.07 4.09 -23.18
C ARG A 347 -3.29 4.52 -23.99
N ASN A 348 -3.85 3.63 -24.80
CA ASN A 348 -4.95 3.93 -25.71
C ASN A 348 -6.33 3.50 -25.22
N TYR A 349 -6.40 2.67 -24.17
CA TYR A 349 -7.63 2.11 -23.65
C TYR A 349 -7.61 2.13 -22.11
N HIS A 350 -8.69 2.63 -21.51
CA HIS A 350 -8.88 2.54 -20.06
C HIS A 350 -9.30 1.13 -19.61
N THR A 351 -9.94 0.37 -20.50
CA THR A 351 -10.44 -0.98 -20.22
C THR A 351 -10.10 -1.95 -21.36
N ILE A 352 -9.63 -3.15 -21.00
CA ILE A 352 -9.44 -4.26 -21.92
C ILE A 352 -10.34 -5.43 -21.48
N CYS A 353 -11.10 -5.95 -22.43
CA CYS A 353 -11.87 -7.18 -22.32
C CYS A 353 -11.08 -8.33 -22.98
N LEU A 354 -10.75 -9.38 -22.25
CA LEU A 354 -9.98 -10.52 -22.74
C LEU A 354 -10.79 -11.81 -22.66
N LYS A 355 -11.17 -12.36 -23.82
CA LYS A 355 -11.96 -13.60 -23.89
C LYS A 355 -11.07 -14.83 -23.97
N GLY A 356 -11.56 -15.92 -23.40
CA GLY A 356 -11.05 -17.25 -23.70
C GLY A 356 -9.66 -17.54 -23.13
N VAL A 357 -9.34 -16.98 -21.95
CA VAL A 357 -8.05 -17.24 -21.29
C VAL A 357 -7.93 -18.73 -20.99
N LYS A 358 -7.01 -19.40 -21.69
CA LYS A 358 -6.72 -20.83 -21.50
C LYS A 358 -6.08 -21.09 -20.15
N GLN A 359 -6.20 -22.32 -19.65
CA GLN A 359 -5.45 -22.74 -18.48
C GLN A 359 -3.95 -22.68 -18.77
N ILE A 360 -3.23 -21.89 -17.97
CA ILE A 360 -1.82 -21.53 -18.23
C ILE A 360 -0.93 -22.61 -17.64
N SER A 361 -0.09 -23.20 -18.49
CA SER A 361 0.85 -24.25 -18.10
C SER A 361 2.24 -23.99 -18.68
N MET A 362 3.26 -24.52 -17.99
CA MET A 362 4.66 -24.35 -18.41
C MET A 362 5.03 -25.13 -19.69
N SER A 363 4.12 -25.93 -20.26
CA SER A 363 4.31 -26.52 -21.59
C SER A 363 4.22 -25.47 -22.71
N ASN A 364 3.54 -24.33 -22.48
CA ASN A 364 3.53 -23.20 -23.40
C ASN A 364 4.09 -21.94 -22.74
N ARG A 365 5.41 -21.92 -22.53
CA ARG A 365 6.11 -20.85 -21.81
C ARG A 365 5.97 -19.47 -22.46
N ASN A 366 5.91 -19.42 -23.79
CA ASN A 366 5.80 -18.14 -24.50
C ASN A 366 4.45 -17.48 -24.22
N ALA A 367 3.35 -18.23 -24.31
CA ALA A 367 2.03 -17.71 -23.99
C ALA A 367 1.89 -17.35 -22.50
N ALA A 368 2.45 -18.17 -21.60
CA ALA A 368 2.47 -17.87 -20.17
C ALA A 368 3.22 -16.56 -19.86
N ARG A 369 4.42 -16.37 -20.43
CA ARG A 369 5.22 -15.15 -20.26
C ARG A 369 4.53 -13.91 -20.83
N ARG A 370 3.92 -14.02 -22.01
CA ARG A 370 3.15 -12.91 -22.61
C ARG A 370 1.93 -12.55 -21.76
N PHE A 371 1.21 -13.53 -21.23
CA PHE A 371 0.09 -13.28 -20.33
C PHE A 371 0.55 -12.58 -19.05
N ILE A 372 1.63 -13.06 -18.41
CA ILE A 372 2.22 -12.37 -17.24
C ILE A 372 2.56 -10.93 -17.58
N LEU A 373 3.25 -10.71 -18.71
CA LEU A 373 3.65 -9.38 -19.15
C LEU A 373 2.45 -8.47 -19.43
N LEU A 374 1.38 -8.99 -20.04
CA LEU A 374 0.12 -8.26 -20.25
C LEU A 374 -0.47 -7.82 -18.91
N ILE A 375 -0.61 -8.74 -17.95
CA ILE A 375 -1.17 -8.42 -16.62
C ILE A 375 -0.29 -7.40 -15.89
N ASP A 376 1.03 -7.53 -15.99
CA ASP A 376 1.99 -6.59 -15.41
C ASP A 376 1.79 -5.17 -15.96
N GLU A 377 1.73 -5.03 -17.29
CA GLU A 377 1.56 -3.72 -17.93
C GLU A 377 0.21 -3.10 -17.63
N MET A 378 -0.86 -3.90 -17.65
CA MET A 378 -2.20 -3.44 -17.27
C MET A 378 -2.24 -2.97 -15.81
N TYR A 379 -1.63 -3.72 -14.91
CA TYR A 379 -1.55 -3.40 -13.50
C TYR A 379 -0.79 -2.08 -13.25
N ASN A 380 0.36 -1.90 -13.91
CA ASN A 380 1.18 -0.70 -13.79
C ASN A 380 0.46 0.55 -14.30
N HIS A 381 -0.31 0.43 -15.38
CA HIS A 381 -1.05 1.55 -15.98
C HIS A 381 -2.47 1.72 -15.45
N LYS A 382 -2.86 0.92 -14.44
CA LYS A 382 -4.22 0.92 -13.87
C LYS A 382 -5.31 0.71 -14.93
N THR A 383 -4.99 -0.06 -15.98
CA THR A 383 -5.92 -0.48 -17.02
C THR A 383 -6.86 -1.53 -16.42
N LYS A 384 -8.16 -1.37 -16.63
CA LYS A 384 -9.18 -2.28 -16.10
C LYS A 384 -9.22 -3.55 -16.95
N LEU A 385 -9.23 -4.71 -16.31
CA LEU A 385 -9.38 -6.01 -16.98
C LEU A 385 -10.75 -6.60 -16.70
N PHE A 386 -11.44 -6.99 -17.76
CA PHE A 386 -12.56 -7.92 -17.71
C PHE A 386 -12.18 -9.16 -18.52
N CYS A 387 -12.23 -10.35 -17.95
CA CYS A 387 -11.85 -11.54 -18.69
C CYS A 387 -12.74 -12.75 -18.45
N SER A 388 -12.79 -13.62 -19.46
CA SER A 388 -13.32 -14.98 -19.33
C SER A 388 -12.20 -16.00 -19.42
N ALA A 389 -12.23 -17.04 -18.58
CA ALA A 389 -11.17 -18.03 -18.46
C ALA A 389 -11.69 -19.47 -18.30
N GLU A 390 -10.89 -20.44 -18.75
CA GLU A 390 -11.23 -21.89 -18.69
C GLU A 390 -11.41 -22.39 -17.26
N ARG A 391 -10.66 -21.81 -16.32
CA ARG A 391 -10.63 -22.18 -14.91
C ARG A 391 -10.78 -20.94 -14.05
N ASP A 392 -11.20 -21.13 -12.82
CA ASP A 392 -11.15 -20.07 -11.81
C ASP A 392 -9.69 -19.63 -11.56
N LEU A 393 -9.53 -18.45 -10.96
CA LEU A 393 -8.22 -17.85 -10.73
C LEU A 393 -7.27 -18.73 -9.88
N MET A 394 -7.81 -19.54 -8.96
CA MET A 394 -6.99 -20.43 -8.13
C MET A 394 -6.41 -21.59 -8.94
N ASN A 395 -7.15 -22.05 -9.94
CA ASN A 395 -6.80 -23.17 -10.81
C ASN A 395 -6.29 -22.76 -12.20
N LEU A 396 -6.16 -21.46 -12.47
CA LEU A 396 -5.71 -20.94 -13.77
C LEU A 396 -4.29 -21.38 -14.13
N PHE A 397 -3.40 -21.50 -13.15
CA PHE A 397 -1.98 -21.81 -13.35
C PHE A 397 -1.66 -23.25 -12.95
N ILE A 398 -1.11 -24.03 -13.89
CA ILE A 398 -0.61 -25.39 -13.64
C ILE A 398 0.90 -25.32 -13.40
N VAL A 399 1.31 -25.54 -12.15
CA VAL A 399 2.71 -25.68 -11.75
C VAL A 399 3.04 -27.17 -11.60
N LYS A 400 3.82 -27.75 -12.52
CA LYS A 400 4.31 -29.14 -12.42
C LYS A 400 5.84 -29.11 -12.23
N ASN A 401 6.27 -29.60 -11.06
CA ASN A 401 7.64 -29.91 -10.61
C ASN A 401 8.49 -28.78 -9.97
N LYS A 402 8.97 -29.10 -8.76
CA LYS A 402 10.01 -28.38 -8.00
C LYS A 402 11.40 -28.73 -8.56
N GLY A 403 11.88 -27.98 -9.55
CA GLY A 403 13.24 -28.10 -10.05
C GLY A 403 13.58 -26.95 -11.00
N ASP A 404 14.65 -26.20 -10.69
CA ASP A 404 15.28 -25.12 -11.46
C ASP A 404 14.39 -24.02 -12.09
N GLN A 405 13.10 -23.95 -11.74
CA GLN A 405 12.09 -23.03 -12.32
C GLN A 405 11.50 -22.04 -11.29
N TYR A 406 12.26 -21.72 -10.23
CA TYR A 406 11.81 -20.82 -9.16
C TYR A 406 11.31 -19.45 -9.68
N ASP A 407 11.99 -18.87 -10.67
CA ASP A 407 11.63 -17.55 -11.21
C ASP A 407 10.28 -17.55 -11.94
N GLU A 408 9.97 -18.63 -12.66
CA GLU A 408 8.72 -18.74 -13.43
C GLU A 408 7.53 -19.01 -12.50
N GLU A 409 7.70 -19.83 -11.46
CA GLU A 409 6.68 -20.05 -10.43
C GLU A 409 6.36 -18.75 -9.69
N PHE A 410 7.40 -18.03 -9.25
CA PHE A 410 7.25 -16.72 -8.61
C PHE A 410 6.51 -15.71 -9.52
N ALA A 411 6.84 -15.69 -10.81
CA ALA A 411 6.18 -14.81 -11.78
C ALA A 411 4.68 -15.14 -11.93
N LEU A 412 4.29 -16.42 -11.94
CA LEU A 412 2.89 -16.84 -11.98
C LEU A 412 2.15 -16.50 -10.67
N GLU A 413 2.78 -16.70 -9.51
CA GLU A 413 2.17 -16.35 -8.23
C GLU A 413 1.90 -14.84 -8.13
N ARG A 414 2.87 -14.03 -8.57
CA ARG A 414 2.73 -12.57 -8.67
C ARG A 414 1.61 -12.17 -9.64
N CYS A 415 1.54 -12.80 -10.81
CA CYS A 415 0.48 -12.58 -11.79
C CYS A 415 -0.91 -12.89 -11.20
N ARG A 416 -1.05 -14.03 -10.51
CA ARG A 416 -2.27 -14.41 -9.78
C ARG A 416 -2.67 -13.38 -8.73
N SER A 417 -1.70 -12.87 -7.97
CA SER A 417 -1.95 -11.82 -6.97
C SER A 417 -2.48 -10.54 -7.61
N ARG A 418 -1.85 -10.10 -8.72
CA ARG A 418 -2.31 -8.92 -9.48
C ARG A 418 -3.71 -9.12 -10.03
N LEU A 419 -4.00 -10.26 -10.65
CA LEU A 419 -5.34 -10.60 -11.14
C LEU A 419 -6.40 -10.56 -10.02
N LYS A 420 -6.05 -10.97 -8.80
CA LYS A 420 -6.95 -10.88 -7.65
C LYS A 420 -7.18 -9.43 -7.24
N GLU A 421 -6.12 -8.63 -7.18
CA GLU A 421 -6.20 -7.21 -6.79
C GLU A 421 -6.94 -6.35 -7.82
N MET A 422 -6.77 -6.63 -9.11
CA MET A 422 -7.45 -5.95 -10.22
C MET A 422 -8.98 -6.10 -10.18
N GLN A 423 -9.50 -7.06 -9.41
CA GLN A 423 -10.94 -7.26 -9.18
C GLN A 423 -11.46 -6.44 -7.99
N SER A 424 -10.58 -5.80 -7.22
CA SER A 424 -10.98 -4.97 -6.08
C SER A 424 -11.66 -3.69 -6.55
N LYS A 425 -12.63 -3.21 -5.75
CA LYS A 425 -13.30 -1.93 -5.98
C LYS A 425 -12.28 -0.77 -6.06
N GLU A 426 -11.29 -0.76 -5.17
CA GLU A 426 -10.21 0.22 -5.13
C GLU A 426 -9.44 0.30 -6.45
N TYR A 427 -9.04 -0.85 -6.99
CA TYR A 427 -8.37 -0.88 -8.29
C TYR A 427 -9.29 -0.38 -9.42
N LEU A 428 -10.56 -0.77 -9.41
CA LEU A 428 -11.53 -0.37 -10.45
C LEU A 428 -11.88 1.12 -10.40
N GLU A 429 -11.86 1.74 -9.22
CA GLU A 429 -12.09 3.18 -9.01
C GLU A 429 -10.85 4.03 -9.30
N THR A 430 -9.66 3.42 -9.33
CA THR A 430 -8.42 4.13 -9.68
C THR A 430 -8.44 4.60 -11.15
N PRO A 431 -8.20 5.89 -11.43
CA PRO A 431 -8.07 6.38 -12.81
C PRO A 431 -6.94 5.67 -13.56
N SER A 432 -7.22 5.20 -14.77
CA SER A 432 -6.19 4.59 -15.63
C SER A 432 -5.24 5.65 -16.17
N TYR A 433 -4.08 5.24 -16.67
CA TYR A 433 -3.17 6.14 -17.39
C TYR A 433 -3.87 6.88 -18.53
N PHE A 434 -4.73 6.17 -19.29
CA PHE A 434 -5.57 6.78 -20.33
C PHE A 434 -6.50 7.88 -19.80
N ASP A 435 -7.14 7.65 -18.64
CA ASP A 435 -8.03 8.64 -18.03
C ASP A 435 -7.25 9.88 -17.57
N GLN A 436 -6.05 9.67 -17.04
CA GLN A 436 -5.16 10.73 -16.56
C GLN A 436 -4.62 11.63 -17.67
N GLN A 437 -4.43 11.10 -18.88
CA GLN A 437 -3.97 11.90 -20.03
C GLN A 437 -5.07 12.75 -20.69
N LYS A 438 -6.34 12.48 -20.40
CA LYS A 438 -7.49 13.22 -20.94
C LYS A 438 -7.99 14.35 -20.04
N GLN A 439 -7.46 14.45 -18.81
CA GLN A 439 -7.63 15.59 -17.90
C GLN A 439 -6.54 16.62 -18.17
#